data_AF-A6Q9J7-F1
#
_entry.id   AF-A6Q9J7-F1
#
_cell.length_a   1.000
_cell.length_b   1.000
_cell.length_c   1.000
_cell.angle_alpha   90.00
_cell.angle_beta   90.00
_cell.angle_gamma   90.00
#
_symmetry.space_group_name_H-M   'P 1'
#
loop_
_entity.id
_entity.type
_entity.pdbx_description
1 polymer ?
#
loop_
_entity_poly.entity_id
_entity_poly.type
_entity_poly.pdbx_seq_one_letter_code
_entity_poly.pdbx_strand_id
1 'polypeptide(L)'
;MSDTRKVTIKAFRFNAETDYLPYYKEYEMEVGKDELILDLLNRIKWEHDGSFSYRRSCRHGICGACAIKVNGRATLACKQNAIELLDLFNNELVFEPSSKKRVVKDMIIDKKDFWDKHAAVQPYVVADIDPHPEHETKQSIAEFNKFLDSDLCIQCGACHYSCPALEANPDYLGPAALNAAYRFTVDTRDHAGKERLELTAEPGVGVWDCVKCFECAEACPKDINPIEKITKLHNMQFEQHVAKSNVATRHAEGFVRSIKKHGFLDEADIVVYSEGYLGMYKHLKTAMKMMKAGKIHWNDGLPWVDNVPKSKNLDEIQKLIEISQTNKL
;
A
#
# COMPACT_ATOMS: atom_id res chain seq x y z
N MET A 1 31.65 25.65 16.33
CA MET A 1 31.65 25.59 14.86
C MET A 1 30.47 24.73 14.48
N SER A 2 29.48 25.27 13.76
CA SER A 2 28.33 24.47 13.34
C SER A 2 28.81 23.42 12.34
N ASP A 3 28.67 22.15 12.73
CA ASP A 3 28.93 21.02 11.84
C ASP A 3 27.91 21.07 10.70
N THR A 4 28.36 21.62 9.58
CA THR A 4 27.53 21.94 8.40
C THR A 4 28.13 21.23 7.20
N ARG A 5 27.26 20.71 6.35
CA ARG A 5 27.64 19.94 5.17
C ARG A 5 27.17 20.66 3.92
N LYS A 6 28.08 20.97 3.01
CA LYS A 6 27.72 21.53 1.70
C LYS A 6 27.12 20.43 0.84
N VAL A 7 25.91 20.66 0.33
CA VAL A 7 25.15 19.69 -0.48
C VAL A 7 24.47 20.38 -1.65
N THR A 8 24.24 19.61 -2.71
CA THR A 8 23.42 20.03 -3.85
C THR A 8 22.09 19.29 -3.80
N ILE A 9 21.00 20.03 -3.69
CA ILE A 9 19.64 19.50 -3.67
C ILE A 9 19.02 19.68 -5.05
N LYS A 10 18.52 18.58 -5.63
CA LYS A 10 17.73 18.58 -6.86
C LYS A 10 16.26 18.60 -6.49
N ALA A 11 15.59 19.74 -6.66
CA ALA A 11 14.16 19.84 -6.42
C ALA A 11 13.38 19.72 -7.73
N PHE A 12 12.41 18.80 -7.77
CA PHE A 12 11.43 18.72 -8.85
C PHE A 12 10.62 20.02 -8.93
N ARG A 13 10.50 20.58 -10.14
CA ARG A 13 9.76 21.79 -10.46
C ARG A 13 8.75 21.51 -11.56
N PHE A 14 7.54 22.01 -11.37
CA PHE A 14 6.48 21.95 -12.37
C PHE A 14 5.36 22.89 -11.95
N ASN A 15 4.74 23.58 -12.91
CA ASN A 15 3.50 24.31 -12.71
C ASN A 15 2.52 23.94 -13.83
N ALA A 16 1.42 23.27 -13.49
CA ALA A 16 0.44 22.80 -14.47
C ALA A 16 -0.18 23.92 -15.32
N GLU A 17 -0.16 25.17 -14.84
CA GLU A 17 -0.71 26.33 -15.56
C GLU A 17 0.26 26.91 -16.61
N THR A 18 1.56 26.70 -16.47
CA THR A 18 2.58 27.42 -17.27
C THR A 18 3.58 26.51 -17.96
N ASP A 19 3.89 25.35 -17.39
CA ASP A 19 5.02 24.53 -17.82
C ASP A 19 4.55 23.39 -18.72
N TYR A 20 5.29 23.16 -19.81
CA TYR A 20 5.01 22.03 -20.72
C TYR A 20 5.50 20.69 -20.14
N LEU A 21 6.68 20.67 -19.53
CA LEU A 21 7.29 19.48 -18.92
C LEU A 21 7.92 19.81 -17.58
N PRO A 22 7.93 18.86 -16.62
CA PRO A 22 8.65 19.03 -15.37
C PRO A 22 10.17 19.07 -15.60
N TYR A 23 10.87 19.73 -14.69
CA TYR A 23 12.33 19.83 -14.70
C TYR A 23 12.88 19.78 -13.26
N TYR A 24 14.18 19.59 -13.11
CA TYR A 24 14.85 19.69 -11.81
C TYR A 24 15.64 20.99 -11.75
N LYS A 25 15.55 21.67 -10.61
CA LYS A 25 16.38 22.82 -10.29
C LYS A 25 17.29 22.47 -9.13
N GLU A 26 18.56 22.84 -9.27
CA GLU A 26 19.58 22.59 -8.27
C GLU A 26 19.73 23.78 -7.33
N TYR A 27 19.88 23.47 -6.03
CA TYR A 27 20.10 24.43 -4.97
C TYR A 27 21.31 23.98 -4.16
N GLU A 28 22.37 24.78 -4.17
CA GLU A 28 23.51 24.58 -3.27
C GLU A 28 23.20 25.20 -1.90
N MET A 29 23.38 24.42 -0.83
CA MET A 29 23.23 24.94 0.53
C MET A 29 24.14 24.23 1.53
N GLU A 30 24.45 24.92 2.61
CA GLU A 30 25.06 24.34 3.80
C GLU A 30 23.95 23.83 4.71
N VAL A 31 23.96 22.52 4.99
CA VAL A 31 22.97 21.82 5.81
C VAL A 31 23.56 21.50 7.18
N GLY A 32 22.92 22.00 8.22
CA GLY A 32 23.27 21.70 9.62
C GLY A 32 22.71 20.36 10.08
N LYS A 33 23.34 19.80 11.12
CA LYS A 33 22.99 18.48 11.68
C LYS A 33 21.54 18.32 12.15
N ASP A 34 20.91 19.41 12.60
CA ASP A 34 19.59 19.40 13.20
C ASP A 34 18.49 19.79 12.19
N GLU A 35 18.86 20.08 10.93
CA GLU A 35 17.89 20.47 9.91
C GLU A 35 17.08 19.27 9.42
N LEU A 36 15.77 19.48 9.34
CA LEU A 36 14.84 18.53 8.75
C LEU A 36 14.67 18.82 7.27
N ILE A 37 14.17 17.84 6.52
CA ILE A 37 13.83 18.04 5.10
C ILE A 37 12.88 19.23 4.91
N LEU A 38 11.95 19.47 5.84
CA LEU A 38 11.05 20.63 5.81
C LEU A 38 11.82 21.96 5.94
N ASP A 39 12.87 22.03 6.73
CA ASP A 39 13.67 23.24 6.86
C ASP A 39 14.37 23.55 5.53
N LEU A 40 14.88 22.52 4.84
CA LEU A 40 15.44 22.66 3.48
C LEU A 40 14.39 23.15 2.46
N LEU A 41 13.17 22.60 2.48
CA LEU A 41 12.06 23.09 1.62
C LEU A 41 11.72 24.56 1.92
N ASN A 42 11.74 24.96 3.19
CA ASN A 42 11.51 26.36 3.59
C ASN A 42 12.61 27.26 3.05
N ARG A 43 13.88 26.88 3.17
CA ARG A 43 15.03 27.65 2.67
C ARG A 43 14.98 27.80 1.15
N ILE A 44 14.69 26.71 0.41
CA ILE A 44 14.46 26.79 -1.04
C ILE A 44 13.43 27.87 -1.37
N LYS A 45 12.30 27.91 -0.66
CA LYS A 45 11.26 28.91 -0.93
C LYS A 45 11.62 30.33 -0.48
N TRP A 46 12.15 30.48 0.72
CA TRP A 46 12.30 31.79 1.37
C TRP A 46 13.58 32.52 0.98
N GLU A 47 14.65 31.77 0.70
CA GLU A 47 15.99 32.30 0.50
C GLU A 47 16.40 32.26 -0.97
N HIS A 48 15.92 31.27 -1.73
CA HIS A 48 16.37 31.05 -3.12
C HIS A 48 15.29 31.28 -4.19
N ASP A 49 14.06 30.85 -3.95
CA ASP A 49 13.01 30.86 -4.98
C ASP A 49 11.59 30.93 -4.39
N GLY A 50 11.07 32.15 -4.27
CA GLY A 50 9.72 32.42 -3.75
C GLY A 50 8.58 31.71 -4.47
N SER A 51 8.79 31.24 -5.71
CA SER A 51 7.78 30.53 -6.50
C SER A 51 7.61 29.06 -6.10
N PHE A 52 8.60 28.48 -5.40
CA PHE A 52 8.58 27.07 -4.99
C PHE A 52 7.40 26.78 -4.06
N SER A 53 6.68 25.69 -4.31
CA SER A 53 5.41 25.38 -3.66
C SER A 53 5.37 23.97 -3.07
N TYR A 54 4.91 23.87 -1.82
CA TYR A 54 4.77 22.60 -1.09
C TYR A 54 3.74 22.77 0.04
N ARG A 55 3.20 21.65 0.55
CA ARG A 55 2.26 21.65 1.67
C ARG A 55 2.99 21.43 2.99
N ARG A 56 2.67 22.23 4.01
CA ARG A 56 3.14 22.07 5.39
C ARG A 56 2.10 22.63 6.37
N SER A 57 2.16 22.19 7.63
CA SER A 57 1.36 22.78 8.71
C SER A 57 2.01 22.52 10.09
N CYS A 58 1.74 21.38 10.72
CA CYS A 58 2.03 21.15 12.15
C CYS A 58 3.51 21.20 12.59
N ARG A 59 4.46 20.88 11.70
CA ARG A 59 5.91 20.75 12.01
C ARG A 59 6.29 19.64 13.03
N HIS A 60 5.37 18.78 13.47
CA HIS A 60 5.68 17.71 14.44
C HIS A 60 5.11 16.34 14.02
N GLY A 61 4.95 16.11 12.72
CA GLY A 61 4.70 14.79 12.15
C GLY A 61 3.30 14.21 12.34
N ILE A 62 2.27 15.03 12.64
CA ILE A 62 0.90 14.53 12.86
C ILE A 62 -0.11 14.91 11.78
N CYS A 63 0.01 16.05 11.10
CA CYS A 63 -1.03 16.50 10.16
C CYS A 63 -1.00 15.81 8.78
N GLY A 64 0.06 15.06 8.47
CA GLY A 64 0.24 14.38 7.19
C GLY A 64 0.46 15.27 5.95
N ALA A 65 0.43 16.59 6.08
CA ALA A 65 0.45 17.52 4.93
C ALA A 65 1.77 17.54 4.14
N CYS A 66 2.91 17.31 4.81
CA CYS A 66 4.25 17.44 4.23
C CYS A 66 4.84 16.13 3.69
N ALA A 67 3.99 15.19 3.28
CA ALA A 67 4.42 13.97 2.63
C ALA A 67 4.96 14.26 1.23
N ILE A 68 6.19 13.86 0.96
CA ILE A 68 6.87 13.95 -0.35
C ILE A 68 7.71 12.68 -0.56
N LYS A 69 8.45 12.60 -1.66
CA LYS A 69 9.50 11.61 -1.88
C LYS A 69 10.87 12.29 -1.81
N VAL A 70 11.81 11.65 -1.11
CA VAL A 70 13.22 12.04 -1.10
C VAL A 70 14.02 10.84 -1.58
N ASN A 71 14.71 10.99 -2.71
CA ASN A 71 15.46 9.91 -3.38
C ASN A 71 14.58 8.67 -3.64
N GLY A 72 13.32 8.90 -4.05
CA GLY A 72 12.33 7.85 -4.29
C GLY A 72 11.62 7.31 -3.05
N ARG A 73 12.15 7.55 -1.84
CA ARG A 73 11.55 7.08 -0.57
C ARG A 73 10.47 8.05 -0.08
N ALA A 74 9.31 7.51 0.31
CA ALA A 74 8.26 8.31 0.93
C ALA A 74 8.68 8.86 2.30
N THR A 75 8.47 10.16 2.50
CA THR A 75 9.04 10.89 3.63
C THR A 75 8.07 11.96 4.13
N LEU A 76 7.89 12.07 5.46
CA LEU A 76 7.34 13.29 6.06
C LEU A 76 8.47 14.30 6.24
N ALA A 77 8.42 15.39 5.47
CA ALA A 77 9.50 16.37 5.46
C ALA A 77 9.79 16.95 6.85
N CYS A 78 8.76 17.11 7.70
CA CYS A 78 8.92 17.67 9.05
C CYS A 78 9.33 16.68 10.13
N LYS A 79 9.59 15.41 9.79
CA LYS A 79 10.06 14.38 10.73
C LYS A 79 11.45 13.89 10.34
N GLN A 80 11.74 13.82 9.04
CA GLN A 80 12.98 13.28 8.53
C GLN A 80 14.13 14.26 8.67
N ASN A 81 15.18 13.83 9.38
CA ASN A 81 16.43 14.54 9.46
C ASN A 81 17.17 14.50 8.12
N ALA A 82 17.75 15.62 7.71
CA ALA A 82 18.44 15.73 6.43
C ALA A 82 19.77 14.98 6.40
N ILE A 83 20.57 15.02 7.48
CA ILE A 83 21.86 14.32 7.55
C ILE A 83 21.68 12.81 7.44
N GLU A 84 20.66 12.24 8.09
CA GLU A 84 20.36 10.81 7.98
C GLU A 84 20.19 10.37 6.52
N LEU A 85 19.47 11.16 5.70
CA LEU A 85 19.31 10.85 4.29
C LEU A 85 20.59 11.11 3.48
N LEU A 86 21.34 12.17 3.80
CA LEU A 86 22.61 12.48 3.14
C LEU A 86 23.66 11.37 3.36
N ASP A 87 23.71 10.80 4.56
CA ASP A 87 24.58 9.66 4.89
C ASP A 87 24.17 8.40 4.11
N LEU A 88 22.86 8.16 3.95
CA LEU A 88 22.33 7.04 3.17
C LEU A 88 22.55 7.20 1.65
N PHE A 89 22.56 8.43 1.14
CA PHE A 89 22.55 8.72 -0.29
C PHE A 89 23.76 9.50 -0.79
N ASN A 90 24.93 9.32 -0.16
CA ASN A 90 26.22 9.88 -0.62
C ASN A 90 26.17 11.39 -0.91
N ASN A 91 25.55 12.15 0.00
CA ASN A 91 25.39 13.61 -0.08
C ASN A 91 24.51 14.15 -1.22
N GLU A 92 23.66 13.32 -1.83
CA GLU A 92 22.68 13.77 -2.83
C GLU A 92 21.25 13.69 -2.29
N LEU A 93 20.49 14.78 -2.43
CA LEU A 93 19.07 14.82 -2.13
C LEU A 93 18.27 15.21 -3.37
N VAL A 94 17.30 14.38 -3.72
CA VAL A 94 16.35 14.60 -4.80
C VAL A 94 14.95 14.70 -4.21
N PHE A 95 14.36 15.88 -4.24
CA PHE A 95 13.01 16.13 -3.74
C PHE A 95 11.99 15.98 -4.85
N GLU A 96 11.00 15.14 -4.61
CA GLU A 96 9.93 14.84 -5.57
C GLU A 96 8.56 14.84 -4.89
N PRO A 97 7.49 15.21 -5.60
CA PRO A 97 6.13 15.03 -5.11
C PRO A 97 5.83 13.55 -4.87
N SER A 98 4.86 13.24 -4.00
CA SER A 98 4.49 11.83 -3.74
C SER A 98 4.05 11.09 -5.00
N SER A 99 3.46 11.79 -5.98
CA SER A 99 3.16 11.26 -7.32
C SER A 99 3.41 12.33 -8.39
N LYS A 100 4.36 12.05 -9.31
CA LYS A 100 4.66 12.93 -10.45
C LYS A 100 3.50 13.06 -11.44
N LYS A 101 2.66 12.01 -11.57
CA LYS A 101 1.49 12.00 -12.47
C LYS A 101 0.37 12.94 -11.99
N ARG A 102 0.36 13.31 -10.71
CA ARG A 102 -0.72 14.07 -10.06
C ARG A 102 -0.31 15.49 -9.69
N VAL A 103 0.82 15.97 -10.17
CA VAL A 103 1.36 17.27 -9.73
C VAL A 103 0.48 18.40 -10.24
N VAL A 104 0.10 19.28 -9.32
CA VAL A 104 -0.49 20.59 -9.61
C VAL A 104 0.61 21.65 -9.69
N LYS A 105 1.47 21.69 -8.67
CA LYS A 105 2.63 22.59 -8.63
C LYS A 105 3.74 22.08 -7.71
N ASP A 106 4.94 21.87 -8.23
CA ASP A 106 6.14 21.44 -7.51
C ASP A 106 5.87 20.18 -6.63
N MET A 107 5.86 20.31 -5.30
CA MET A 107 5.60 19.20 -4.38
C MET A 107 4.09 18.97 -4.11
N ILE A 108 3.22 19.82 -4.66
CA ILE A 108 1.78 19.79 -4.45
C ILE A 108 1.13 18.88 -5.50
N ILE A 109 0.49 17.81 -5.03
CA ILE A 109 -0.31 16.90 -5.86
C ILE A 109 -1.81 17.11 -5.67
N ASP A 110 -2.59 16.75 -6.67
CA ASP A 110 -4.01 16.48 -6.53
C ASP A 110 -4.20 15.17 -5.73
N LYS A 111 -5.02 15.25 -4.68
CA LYS A 111 -5.35 14.14 -3.79
C LYS A 111 -6.81 13.70 -3.91
N LYS A 112 -7.53 14.13 -4.95
CA LYS A 112 -8.95 13.79 -5.12
C LYS A 112 -9.19 12.27 -5.07
N ASP A 113 -8.37 11.48 -5.78
CA ASP A 113 -8.53 10.02 -5.79
C ASP A 113 -8.37 9.38 -4.40
N PHE A 114 -7.43 9.89 -3.60
CA PHE A 114 -7.21 9.43 -2.24
C PHE A 114 -8.43 9.69 -1.35
N TRP A 115 -9.03 10.88 -1.46
CA TRP A 115 -10.20 11.23 -0.67
C TRP A 115 -11.47 10.52 -1.14
N ASP A 116 -11.66 10.38 -2.46
CA ASP A 116 -12.78 9.62 -3.01
C ASP A 116 -12.75 8.17 -2.53
N LYS A 117 -11.57 7.52 -2.53
CA LYS A 117 -11.39 6.14 -2.03
C LYS A 117 -11.55 6.03 -0.52
N HIS A 118 -11.09 7.02 0.24
CA HIS A 118 -11.33 7.08 1.67
C HIS A 118 -12.82 7.22 1.99
N ALA A 119 -13.55 8.05 1.24
CA ALA A 119 -14.99 8.21 1.40
C ALA A 119 -15.78 6.96 1.00
N ALA A 120 -15.32 6.24 -0.04
CA ALA A 120 -15.97 5.02 -0.54
C ALA A 120 -16.11 3.93 0.53
N VAL A 121 -15.18 3.85 1.49
CA VAL A 121 -15.23 2.86 2.59
C VAL A 121 -16.06 3.31 3.80
N GLN A 122 -16.78 4.44 3.71
CA GLN A 122 -17.61 4.99 4.78
C GLN A 122 -16.89 5.04 6.14
N PRO A 123 -15.87 5.89 6.29
CA PRO A 123 -14.92 5.85 7.41
C PRO A 123 -15.48 6.56 8.66
N TYR A 124 -16.64 6.14 9.12
CA TYR A 124 -17.32 6.62 10.33
C TYR A 124 -18.11 5.48 10.97
N VAL A 125 -18.38 5.57 12.27
CA VAL A 125 -19.17 4.55 12.97
C VAL A 125 -20.62 4.59 12.46
N VAL A 126 -21.12 3.46 11.98
CA VAL A 126 -22.53 3.28 11.63
C VAL A 126 -23.21 2.45 12.71
N ALA A 127 -24.10 3.06 13.49
CA ALA A 127 -24.87 2.38 14.52
C ALA A 127 -26.23 3.06 14.69
N ASP A 128 -27.24 2.27 15.09
CA ASP A 128 -28.53 2.81 15.52
C ASP A 128 -28.45 3.08 17.02
N ILE A 129 -28.34 4.36 17.39
CA ILE A 129 -28.16 4.81 18.77
C ILE A 129 -29.18 5.90 19.10
N ASP A 130 -29.60 5.96 20.37
CA ASP A 130 -30.37 7.09 20.87
C ASP A 130 -29.57 8.39 20.68
N PRO A 131 -30.16 9.47 20.12
CA PRO A 131 -29.50 10.78 20.02
C PRO A 131 -29.07 11.38 21.37
N HIS A 132 -29.67 10.94 22.48
CA HIS A 132 -29.37 11.38 23.85
C HIS A 132 -29.16 10.18 24.79
N PRO A 133 -28.08 9.40 24.60
CA PRO A 133 -27.84 8.22 25.43
C PRO A 133 -27.45 8.63 26.85
N GLU A 134 -27.92 7.89 27.87
CA GLU A 134 -27.59 8.16 29.27
C GLU A 134 -26.11 7.86 29.61
N HIS A 135 -25.46 7.02 28.80
CA HIS A 135 -24.09 6.56 28.99
C HIS A 135 -23.34 6.36 27.66
N GLU A 136 -22.01 6.33 27.71
CA GLU A 136 -21.15 6.01 26.56
C GLU A 136 -21.26 4.54 26.13
N THR A 137 -20.91 4.25 24.87
CA THR A 137 -20.79 2.87 24.38
C THR A 137 -19.64 2.16 25.08
N LYS A 138 -19.93 1.02 25.72
CA LYS A 138 -18.91 0.21 26.40
C LYS A 138 -18.05 -0.52 25.38
N GLN A 139 -16.74 -0.41 25.53
CA GLN A 139 -15.75 -1.16 24.75
C GLN A 139 -14.58 -1.52 25.66
N SER A 140 -14.16 -2.78 25.63
CA SER A 140 -12.99 -3.24 26.39
C SER A 140 -11.68 -2.77 25.74
N ILE A 141 -10.62 -2.69 26.55
CA ILE A 141 -9.26 -2.37 26.06
C ILE A 141 -8.82 -3.35 24.98
N ALA A 142 -9.17 -4.63 25.12
CA ALA A 142 -8.83 -5.66 24.15
C ALA A 142 -9.51 -5.42 22.79
N GLU A 143 -10.78 -4.97 22.77
CA GLU A 143 -11.49 -4.62 21.54
C GLU A 143 -10.93 -3.36 20.90
N PHE A 144 -10.66 -2.32 21.70
CA PHE A 144 -10.03 -1.07 21.23
C PHE A 144 -8.68 -1.33 20.56
N ASN A 145 -7.85 -2.19 21.18
CA ASN A 145 -6.52 -2.53 20.67
C ASN A 145 -6.55 -3.30 19.34
N LYS A 146 -7.70 -3.87 18.91
CA LYS A 146 -7.81 -4.55 17.60
C LYS A 146 -7.66 -3.59 16.43
N PHE A 147 -8.09 -2.33 16.59
CA PHE A 147 -8.05 -1.31 15.54
C PHE A 147 -7.18 -0.09 15.87
N LEU A 148 -6.69 0.06 17.11
CA LEU A 148 -5.88 1.21 17.54
C LEU A 148 -4.78 1.57 16.54
N ASP A 149 -3.97 0.58 16.12
CA ASP A 149 -2.90 0.80 15.14
C ASP A 149 -3.41 1.44 13.83
N SER A 150 -4.56 0.97 13.32
CA SER A 150 -5.17 1.52 12.12
C SER A 150 -5.77 2.91 12.31
N ASP A 151 -6.26 3.23 13.52
CA ASP A 151 -6.86 4.52 13.87
C ASP A 151 -5.81 5.64 13.95
N LEU A 152 -4.54 5.30 14.20
CA LEU A 152 -3.42 6.26 14.23
C LEU A 152 -3.04 6.82 12.85
N CYS A 153 -3.73 6.43 11.78
CA CYS A 153 -3.46 6.88 10.43
C CYS A 153 -3.75 8.37 10.25
N ILE A 154 -2.70 9.13 9.95
CA ILE A 154 -2.76 10.60 9.77
C ILE A 154 -3.17 11.06 8.36
N GLN A 155 -3.66 10.15 7.51
CA GLN A 155 -4.09 10.43 6.14
C GLN A 155 -3.05 11.17 5.26
N CYS A 156 -1.75 10.88 5.48
CA CYS A 156 -0.68 11.54 4.73
C CYS A 156 -0.60 11.13 3.25
N GLY A 157 -1.10 9.94 2.91
CA GLY A 157 -1.08 9.39 1.55
C GLY A 157 0.24 8.71 1.14
N ALA A 158 1.24 8.63 2.02
CA ALA A 158 2.55 8.03 1.71
C ALA A 158 2.41 6.59 1.19
N CYS A 159 1.72 5.72 1.94
CA CYS A 159 1.48 4.34 1.53
C CYS A 159 0.66 4.23 0.22
N HIS A 160 -0.28 5.14 0.00
CA HIS A 160 -1.13 5.17 -1.19
C HIS A 160 -0.33 5.46 -2.45
N TYR A 161 0.46 6.53 -2.46
CA TYR A 161 1.27 6.94 -3.62
C TYR A 161 2.61 6.22 -3.77
N SER A 162 2.95 5.33 -2.83
CA SER A 162 4.04 4.36 -3.00
C SER A 162 3.57 3.01 -3.52
N CYS A 163 2.26 2.70 -3.47
CA CYS A 163 1.76 1.38 -3.82
C CYS A 163 1.83 1.10 -5.34
N PRO A 164 2.62 0.11 -5.79
CA PRO A 164 2.72 -0.21 -7.22
C PRO A 164 1.43 -0.83 -7.79
N ALA A 165 0.65 -1.56 -6.96
CA ALA A 165 -0.63 -2.11 -7.40
C ALA A 165 -1.61 -0.99 -7.77
N LEU A 166 -1.61 0.12 -7.02
CA LEU A 166 -2.43 1.29 -7.31
C LEU A 166 -1.96 2.04 -8.57
N GLU A 167 -0.65 2.09 -8.81
CA GLU A 167 -0.10 2.66 -10.05
C GLU A 167 -0.47 1.83 -11.29
N ALA A 168 -0.64 0.52 -11.14
CA ALA A 168 -1.05 -0.40 -12.20
C ALA A 168 -2.57 -0.44 -12.39
N ASN A 169 -3.35 -0.35 -11.31
CA ASN A 169 -4.80 -0.34 -11.31
C ASN A 169 -5.34 0.89 -10.55
N PRO A 170 -5.82 1.92 -11.26
CA PRO A 170 -6.42 3.11 -10.64
C PRO A 170 -7.70 2.84 -9.83
N ASP A 171 -8.42 1.74 -10.09
CA ASP A 171 -9.68 1.41 -9.41
C ASP A 171 -9.47 0.73 -8.06
N TYR A 172 -8.28 0.17 -7.83
CA TYR A 172 -7.89 -0.38 -6.53
C TYR A 172 -8.01 0.70 -5.44
N LEU A 173 -8.62 0.35 -4.30
CA LEU A 173 -8.84 1.26 -3.17
C LEU A 173 -7.52 1.75 -2.57
N GLY A 174 -6.48 0.92 -2.60
CA GLY A 174 -5.18 1.26 -2.04
C GLY A 174 -5.08 1.06 -0.52
N PRO A 175 -3.84 1.09 0.02
CA PRO A 175 -3.58 0.70 1.39
C PRO A 175 -4.19 1.63 2.45
N ALA A 176 -4.31 2.94 2.18
CA ALA A 176 -4.88 3.87 3.14
C ALA A 176 -6.39 3.65 3.34
N ALA A 177 -7.14 3.48 2.24
CA ALA A 177 -8.57 3.22 2.28
C ALA A 177 -8.86 1.83 2.88
N LEU A 178 -8.09 0.80 2.53
CA LEU A 178 -8.25 -0.53 3.11
C LEU A 178 -7.88 -0.58 4.60
N ASN A 179 -6.89 0.20 5.05
CA ASN A 179 -6.61 0.35 6.49
C ASN A 179 -7.81 1.00 7.23
N ALA A 180 -8.44 2.01 6.63
CA ALA A 180 -9.64 2.62 7.19
C ALA A 180 -10.83 1.63 7.19
N ALA A 181 -11.04 0.87 6.12
CA ALA A 181 -12.06 -0.17 6.07
C ALA A 181 -11.86 -1.19 7.20
N TYR A 182 -10.63 -1.69 7.40
CA TYR A 182 -10.32 -2.60 8.51
C TYR A 182 -10.65 -1.98 9.86
N ARG A 183 -10.22 -0.74 10.10
CA ARG A 183 -10.43 -0.01 11.36
C ARG A 183 -11.90 0.04 11.77
N PHE A 184 -12.82 0.29 10.83
CA PHE A 184 -14.25 0.32 11.14
C PHE A 184 -14.88 -1.06 11.14
N THR A 185 -14.41 -1.99 10.30
CA THR A 185 -14.96 -3.36 10.22
C THR A 185 -14.78 -4.14 11.52
N VAL A 186 -13.67 -3.93 12.25
CA VAL A 186 -13.40 -4.64 13.52
C VAL A 186 -13.78 -3.85 14.78
N ASP A 187 -14.32 -2.63 14.64
CA ASP A 187 -14.77 -1.83 15.77
C ASP A 187 -16.12 -2.35 16.26
N THR A 188 -16.20 -2.78 17.51
CA THR A 188 -17.42 -3.36 18.09
C THR A 188 -18.58 -2.37 18.23
N ARG A 189 -18.33 -1.09 18.00
CA ARG A 189 -19.34 -0.03 17.99
C ARG A 189 -20.00 0.15 16.63
N ASP A 190 -19.44 -0.42 15.56
CA ASP A 190 -19.90 -0.25 14.18
C ASP A 190 -20.69 -1.50 13.72
N HIS A 191 -21.87 -1.26 13.16
CA HIS A 191 -22.79 -2.29 12.67
C HIS A 191 -22.75 -2.46 11.14
N ALA A 192 -21.94 -1.68 10.42
CA ALA A 192 -21.77 -1.75 8.95
C ALA A 192 -20.50 -2.50 8.52
N GLY A 193 -19.97 -3.39 9.39
CA GLY A 193 -18.78 -4.17 9.08
C GLY A 193 -18.97 -5.10 7.88
N LYS A 194 -20.16 -5.70 7.74
CA LYS A 194 -20.44 -6.63 6.64
C LYS A 194 -20.49 -5.92 5.29
N GLU A 195 -21.12 -4.77 5.21
CA GLU A 195 -21.23 -3.94 4.02
C GLU A 195 -19.84 -3.49 3.55
N ARG A 196 -18.94 -3.15 4.48
CA ARG A 196 -17.54 -2.84 4.15
C ARG A 196 -16.75 -4.06 3.69
N LEU A 197 -17.00 -5.24 4.26
CA LEU A 197 -16.40 -6.47 3.75
C LEU A 197 -16.86 -6.77 2.33
N GLU A 198 -18.15 -6.65 2.04
CA GLU A 198 -18.71 -6.85 0.69
C GLU A 198 -18.08 -5.87 -0.32
N LEU A 199 -18.00 -4.58 0.02
CA LEU A 199 -17.32 -3.57 -0.80
C LEU A 199 -15.86 -3.91 -1.06
N THR A 200 -15.13 -4.39 -0.03
CA THR A 200 -13.72 -4.75 -0.14
C THR A 200 -13.49 -6.15 -0.72
N ALA A 201 -14.55 -6.90 -1.03
CA ALA A 201 -14.49 -8.19 -1.71
C ALA A 201 -14.59 -8.08 -3.24
N GLU A 202 -14.90 -6.89 -3.78
CA GLU A 202 -15.05 -6.70 -5.22
C GLU A 202 -13.70 -6.85 -5.95
N PRO A 203 -13.59 -7.74 -6.97
CA PRO A 203 -12.38 -7.89 -7.77
C PRO A 203 -12.00 -6.59 -8.47
N GLY A 204 -10.70 -6.25 -8.55
CA GLY A 204 -10.26 -5.01 -9.18
C GLY A 204 -10.33 -3.77 -8.27
N VAL A 205 -11.04 -3.85 -7.14
CA VAL A 205 -11.29 -2.71 -6.25
C VAL A 205 -10.76 -2.99 -4.84
N GLY A 206 -11.08 -4.15 -4.32
CA GLY A 206 -10.86 -4.54 -2.94
C GLY A 206 -9.54 -5.28 -2.67
N VAL A 207 -9.56 -6.15 -1.66
CA VAL A 207 -8.36 -6.80 -1.10
C VAL A 207 -7.62 -7.72 -2.08
N TRP A 208 -8.28 -8.20 -3.13
CA TRP A 208 -7.74 -9.18 -4.09
C TRP A 208 -6.61 -8.63 -4.96
N ASP A 209 -6.57 -7.32 -5.17
CA ASP A 209 -5.58 -6.66 -6.02
C ASP A 209 -4.28 -6.33 -5.27
N CYS A 210 -4.24 -6.59 -3.96
CA CYS A 210 -3.03 -6.45 -3.18
C CYS A 210 -2.02 -7.55 -3.53
N VAL A 211 -0.96 -7.19 -4.26
CA VAL A 211 0.14 -8.10 -4.61
C VAL A 211 1.12 -8.39 -3.47
N LYS A 212 0.81 -7.95 -2.24
CA LYS A 212 1.63 -8.17 -1.03
C LYS A 212 3.11 -7.79 -1.17
N CYS A 213 3.40 -6.64 -1.78
CA CYS A 213 4.77 -6.12 -1.98
C CYS A 213 5.38 -5.40 -0.76
N PHE A 214 4.64 -5.25 0.35
CA PHE A 214 5.07 -4.62 1.61
C PHE A 214 5.45 -3.14 1.57
N GLU A 215 5.55 -2.50 0.40
CA GLU A 215 5.91 -1.08 0.24
C GLU A 215 5.05 -0.12 1.09
N CYS A 216 3.77 -0.45 1.27
CA CYS A 216 2.87 0.38 2.10
C CYS A 216 3.24 0.43 3.59
N ALA A 217 3.87 -0.62 4.13
CA ALA A 217 4.37 -0.64 5.51
C ALA A 217 5.67 0.18 5.61
N GLU A 218 6.61 -0.04 4.69
CA GLU A 218 7.88 0.71 4.63
C GLU A 218 7.68 2.22 4.43
N ALA A 219 6.67 2.60 3.64
CA ALA A 219 6.34 4.01 3.38
C ALA A 219 5.63 4.71 4.55
N CYS A 220 5.14 3.97 5.57
CA CYS A 220 4.30 4.55 6.61
C CYS A 220 5.14 5.32 7.65
N PRO A 221 5.00 6.65 7.78
CA PRO A 221 5.81 7.44 8.72
C PRO A 221 5.37 7.31 10.18
N LYS A 222 4.26 6.59 10.42
CA LYS A 222 3.65 6.33 11.72
C LYS A 222 3.81 4.87 12.14
N ASP A 223 4.54 4.07 11.36
CA ASP A 223 4.84 2.67 11.64
C ASP A 223 3.59 1.77 11.74
N ILE A 224 2.47 2.25 11.20
CA ILE A 224 1.25 1.45 10.97
C ILE A 224 1.59 0.42 9.90
N ASN A 225 1.02 -0.78 10.01
CA ASN A 225 1.22 -1.86 9.06
C ASN A 225 -0.03 -2.09 8.17
N PRO A 226 -0.25 -1.32 7.08
CA PRO A 226 -1.42 -1.52 6.23
C PRO A 226 -1.53 -2.90 5.60
N ILE A 227 -0.41 -3.54 5.23
CA ILE A 227 -0.44 -4.86 4.59
C ILE A 227 -0.96 -5.95 5.54
N GLU A 228 -0.64 -5.85 6.83
CA GLU A 228 -1.23 -6.72 7.84
C GLU A 228 -2.76 -6.53 7.90
N LYS A 229 -3.25 -5.28 7.84
CA LYS A 229 -4.70 -5.00 7.91
C LYS A 229 -5.43 -5.43 6.66
N ILE A 230 -4.83 -5.23 5.48
CA ILE A 230 -5.34 -5.76 4.21
C ILE A 230 -5.41 -7.28 4.27
N THR A 231 -4.39 -7.95 4.84
CA THR A 231 -4.38 -9.40 5.00
C THR A 231 -5.46 -9.87 5.98
N LYS A 232 -5.69 -9.15 7.08
CA LYS A 232 -6.80 -9.43 8.00
C LYS A 232 -8.15 -9.26 7.32
N LEU A 233 -8.38 -8.17 6.59
CA LEU A 233 -9.59 -8.00 5.79
C LEU A 233 -9.78 -9.13 4.79
N HIS A 234 -8.71 -9.53 4.08
CA HIS A 234 -8.74 -10.66 3.16
C HIS A 234 -9.17 -11.95 3.85
N ASN A 235 -8.64 -12.26 5.03
CA ASN A 235 -9.03 -13.46 5.79
C ASN A 235 -10.47 -13.37 6.30
N MET A 236 -10.92 -12.17 6.71
CA MET A 236 -12.29 -11.91 7.14
C MET A 236 -13.32 -12.19 6.03
N GLN A 237 -12.94 -12.06 4.76
CA GLN A 237 -13.81 -12.43 3.63
C GLN A 237 -14.24 -13.90 3.69
N PHE A 238 -13.33 -14.78 4.11
CA PHE A 238 -13.60 -16.22 4.28
C PHE A 238 -14.30 -16.50 5.63
N GLU A 239 -13.83 -15.89 6.72
CA GLU A 239 -14.38 -16.04 8.08
C GLU A 239 -15.87 -15.72 8.16
N GLN A 240 -16.28 -14.65 7.47
CA GLN A 240 -17.64 -14.13 7.52
C GLN A 240 -18.48 -14.58 6.32
N HIS A 241 -17.98 -15.51 5.51
CA HIS A 241 -18.67 -16.05 4.34
C HIS A 241 -19.13 -14.99 3.33
N VAL A 242 -18.33 -13.92 3.17
CA VAL A 242 -18.56 -12.85 2.19
C VAL A 242 -17.93 -13.22 0.84
N ALA A 243 -16.81 -13.95 0.86
CA ALA A 243 -16.14 -14.45 -0.32
C ALA A 243 -17.07 -15.32 -1.18
N LYS A 244 -17.28 -14.91 -2.44
CA LYS A 244 -18.02 -15.69 -3.45
C LYS A 244 -17.03 -16.44 -4.34
N SER A 245 -17.39 -17.64 -4.81
CA SER A 245 -16.54 -18.38 -5.75
C SER A 245 -16.36 -17.59 -7.06
N ASN A 246 -15.22 -16.92 -7.18
CA ASN A 246 -14.83 -16.14 -8.34
C ASN A 246 -13.35 -16.45 -8.69
N VAL A 247 -12.82 -15.79 -9.70
CA VAL A 247 -11.43 -16.03 -10.13
C VAL A 247 -10.45 -15.75 -8.98
N ALA A 248 -10.64 -14.66 -8.22
CA ALA A 248 -9.75 -14.26 -7.14
C ALA A 248 -9.77 -15.26 -5.96
N THR A 249 -10.96 -15.68 -5.52
CA THR A 249 -11.08 -16.65 -4.41
C THR A 249 -10.52 -18.01 -4.81
N ARG A 250 -10.86 -18.50 -6.00
CA ARG A 250 -10.32 -19.76 -6.53
C ARG A 250 -8.80 -19.68 -6.73
N HIS A 251 -8.28 -18.53 -7.10
CA HIS A 251 -6.83 -18.34 -7.20
C HIS A 251 -6.16 -18.49 -5.83
N ALA A 252 -6.70 -17.84 -4.79
CA ALA A 252 -6.19 -17.98 -3.42
C ALA A 252 -6.27 -19.43 -2.89
N GLU A 253 -7.41 -20.10 -3.10
CA GLU A 253 -7.58 -21.52 -2.80
C GLU A 253 -6.60 -22.41 -3.58
N GLY A 254 -6.42 -22.14 -4.88
CA GLY A 254 -5.55 -22.88 -5.78
C GLY A 254 -4.09 -22.84 -5.35
N PHE A 255 -3.63 -21.68 -4.86
CA PHE A 255 -2.30 -21.54 -4.25
C PHE A 255 -2.12 -22.51 -3.09
N VAL A 256 -3.03 -22.49 -2.11
CA VAL A 256 -2.94 -23.37 -0.93
C VAL A 256 -3.04 -24.84 -1.33
N ARG A 257 -3.94 -25.17 -2.27
CA ARG A 257 -4.09 -26.53 -2.81
C ARG A 257 -2.80 -27.03 -3.45
N SER A 258 -2.20 -26.24 -4.33
CA SER A 258 -0.97 -26.60 -5.03
C SER A 258 0.18 -26.82 -4.05
N ILE A 259 0.40 -25.87 -3.14
CA ILE A 259 1.47 -25.96 -2.14
C ILE A 259 1.23 -27.14 -1.21
N LYS A 260 -0.01 -27.43 -0.80
CA LYS A 260 -0.33 -28.61 0.02
C LYS A 260 -0.05 -29.93 -0.71
N LYS A 261 -0.26 -29.97 -2.03
CA LYS A 261 -0.09 -31.18 -2.85
C LYS A 261 1.38 -31.47 -3.19
N HIS A 262 2.15 -30.45 -3.55
CA HIS A 262 3.51 -30.60 -4.08
C HIS A 262 4.60 -29.98 -3.19
N GLY A 263 4.24 -29.05 -2.30
CA GLY A 263 5.22 -28.18 -1.63
C GLY A 263 5.79 -27.10 -2.53
N PHE A 264 5.36 -27.08 -3.80
CA PHE A 264 5.69 -26.08 -4.81
C PHE A 264 4.41 -25.56 -5.47
N LEU A 265 4.55 -24.42 -6.14
CA LEU A 265 3.48 -23.83 -6.93
C LEU A 265 3.45 -24.47 -8.32
N ASP A 266 2.31 -25.00 -8.71
CA ASP A 266 2.00 -25.42 -10.08
C ASP A 266 1.27 -24.26 -10.77
N GLU A 267 2.01 -23.46 -11.53
CA GLU A 267 1.44 -22.27 -12.15
C GLU A 267 0.42 -22.61 -13.25
N ALA A 268 0.54 -23.76 -13.90
CA ALA A 268 -0.40 -24.19 -14.94
C ALA A 268 -1.74 -24.63 -14.33
N ASP A 269 -1.69 -25.43 -13.27
CA ASP A 269 -2.86 -25.88 -12.53
C ASP A 269 -3.64 -24.71 -11.92
N ILE A 270 -2.94 -23.70 -11.38
CA ILE A 270 -3.59 -22.54 -10.77
C ILE A 270 -4.38 -21.72 -11.79
N VAL A 271 -3.85 -21.51 -13.00
CA VAL A 271 -4.58 -20.81 -14.06
C VAL A 271 -5.84 -21.58 -14.43
N VAL A 272 -5.76 -22.90 -14.57
CA VAL A 272 -6.91 -23.74 -14.90
C VAL A 272 -7.92 -23.81 -13.76
N TYR A 273 -7.47 -23.89 -12.51
CA TYR A 273 -8.37 -23.91 -11.35
C TYR A 273 -9.08 -22.57 -11.14
N SER A 274 -8.35 -21.46 -11.29
CA SER A 274 -8.90 -20.12 -11.06
C SER A 274 -9.79 -19.64 -12.21
N GLU A 275 -9.38 -19.81 -13.46
CA GLU A 275 -10.09 -19.27 -14.64
C GLU A 275 -10.80 -20.32 -15.51
N GLY A 276 -10.57 -21.61 -15.27
CA GLY A 276 -11.09 -22.69 -16.10
C GLY A 276 -10.31 -22.87 -17.41
N TYR A 277 -10.64 -23.95 -18.14
CA TYR A 277 -9.99 -24.29 -19.41
C TYR A 277 -10.13 -23.19 -20.48
N LEU A 278 -11.28 -22.50 -20.52
CA LEU A 278 -11.49 -21.40 -21.46
C LEU A 278 -10.68 -20.16 -21.09
N GLY A 279 -10.52 -19.87 -19.80
CA GLY A 279 -9.73 -18.74 -19.30
C GLY A 279 -8.23 -18.91 -19.57
N MET A 280 -7.72 -20.14 -19.50
CA MET A 280 -6.33 -20.48 -19.83
C MET A 280 -5.90 -19.97 -21.22
N TYR A 281 -6.79 -19.96 -22.21
CA TYR A 281 -6.46 -19.46 -23.56
C TYR A 281 -5.99 -18.01 -23.58
N LYS A 282 -6.43 -17.18 -22.63
CA LYS A 282 -6.00 -15.77 -22.48
C LYS A 282 -4.51 -15.67 -22.18
N HIS A 283 -3.94 -16.70 -21.55
CA HIS A 283 -2.56 -16.71 -21.05
C HIS A 283 -1.58 -17.39 -21.97
N LEU A 284 -2.02 -17.97 -23.10
CA LEU A 284 -1.13 -18.70 -24.03
C LEU A 284 0.06 -17.86 -24.53
N LYS A 285 -0.17 -16.57 -24.81
CA LYS A 285 0.90 -15.66 -25.23
C LYS A 285 1.94 -15.46 -24.13
N THR A 286 1.48 -15.33 -22.88
CA THR A 286 2.35 -15.20 -21.71
C THR A 286 3.10 -16.51 -21.44
N ALA A 287 2.40 -17.65 -21.51
CA ALA A 287 2.99 -18.97 -21.37
C ALA A 287 4.10 -19.22 -22.41
N MET A 288 3.87 -18.88 -23.68
CA MET A 288 4.90 -18.97 -24.72
C MET A 288 6.12 -18.07 -24.44
N LYS A 289 5.91 -16.84 -23.92
CA LYS A 289 7.01 -15.95 -23.52
C LYS A 289 7.80 -16.52 -22.34
N MET A 290 7.12 -17.04 -21.32
CA MET A 290 7.75 -17.63 -20.14
C MET A 290 8.51 -18.90 -20.50
N MET A 291 7.96 -19.75 -21.38
CA MET A 291 8.64 -20.94 -21.89
C MET A 291 9.90 -20.59 -22.68
N LYS A 292 9.86 -19.56 -23.55
CA LYS A 292 11.06 -19.04 -24.23
C LYS A 292 12.10 -18.48 -23.26
N ALA A 293 11.66 -17.90 -22.15
CA ALA A 293 12.53 -17.39 -21.09
C ALA A 293 13.01 -18.50 -20.12
N GLY A 294 12.65 -19.77 -20.34
CA GLY A 294 13.03 -20.89 -19.48
C GLY A 294 12.33 -20.90 -18.11
N LYS A 295 11.22 -20.15 -17.96
CA LYS A 295 10.45 -20.06 -16.70
C LYS A 295 9.33 -21.09 -16.58
N ILE A 296 8.95 -21.73 -17.68
CA ILE A 296 7.97 -22.83 -17.72
C ILE A 296 8.60 -23.96 -18.52
N HIS A 297 8.65 -25.15 -17.94
CA HIS A 297 9.08 -26.35 -18.66
C HIS A 297 7.91 -26.95 -19.44
N TRP A 298 8.18 -27.48 -20.63
CA TRP A 298 7.13 -28.04 -21.51
C TRP A 298 6.29 -29.14 -20.83
N ASN A 299 6.94 -29.95 -20.00
CA ASN A 299 6.28 -31.04 -19.27
C ASN A 299 5.45 -30.54 -18.07
N ASP A 300 5.80 -29.39 -17.48
CA ASP A 300 5.13 -28.81 -16.31
C ASP A 300 4.04 -27.80 -16.72
N GLY A 301 4.08 -27.33 -17.98
CA GLY A 301 3.12 -26.38 -18.54
C GLY A 301 1.82 -27.01 -19.07
N LEU A 302 1.66 -28.33 -18.97
CA LEU A 302 0.45 -29.04 -19.38
C LEU A 302 -0.47 -29.23 -18.16
N PRO A 303 -1.61 -28.53 -18.07
CA PRO A 303 -2.47 -28.57 -16.89
C PRO A 303 -3.07 -29.93 -16.53
N TRP A 304 -3.02 -30.89 -17.46
CA TRP A 304 -3.53 -32.25 -17.29
C TRP A 304 -2.43 -33.28 -17.01
N VAL A 305 -1.17 -32.84 -16.87
CA VAL A 305 -0.04 -33.72 -16.58
C VAL A 305 0.62 -33.27 -15.28
N ASP A 306 0.42 -34.07 -14.24
CA ASP A 306 0.92 -33.81 -12.89
C ASP A 306 2.42 -34.16 -12.77
N ASN A 307 3.27 -33.31 -13.33
CA ASN A 307 4.73 -33.52 -13.37
C ASN A 307 5.51 -32.72 -12.32
N VAL A 308 4.82 -31.90 -11.51
CA VAL A 308 5.47 -31.05 -10.52
C VAL A 308 6.15 -31.93 -9.45
N PRO A 309 7.47 -31.80 -9.23
CA PRO A 309 8.17 -32.59 -8.24
C PRO A 309 7.63 -32.28 -6.84
N LYS A 310 7.64 -33.28 -5.96
CA LYS A 310 7.30 -33.07 -4.55
C LYS A 310 8.49 -32.53 -3.78
N SER A 311 8.24 -31.54 -2.92
CA SER A 311 9.24 -31.03 -1.98
C SER A 311 9.70 -32.13 -1.03
N LYS A 312 11.01 -32.14 -0.71
CA LYS A 312 11.59 -33.10 0.24
C LYS A 312 11.00 -32.96 1.64
N ASN A 313 10.52 -31.76 2.00
CA ASN A 313 9.93 -31.45 3.30
C ASN A 313 8.41 -31.27 3.20
N LEU A 314 7.74 -32.01 2.32
CA LEU A 314 6.30 -31.85 2.08
C LEU A 314 5.48 -31.98 3.36
N ASP A 315 5.79 -32.95 4.23
CA ASP A 315 5.06 -33.16 5.49
C ASP A 315 5.18 -31.95 6.43
N GLU A 316 6.35 -31.30 6.46
CA GLU A 316 6.55 -30.08 7.25
C GLU A 316 5.77 -28.91 6.65
N ILE A 317 5.78 -28.76 5.33
CA ILE A 317 4.99 -27.74 4.62
C ILE A 317 3.49 -27.94 4.89
N GLN A 318 3.00 -29.17 4.83
CA GLN A 318 1.60 -29.49 5.12
C GLN A 318 1.22 -29.15 6.56
N LYS A 319 2.09 -29.47 7.54
CA LYS A 319 1.90 -29.06 8.94
C LYS A 319 1.90 -27.54 9.08
N LEU A 320 2.81 -26.84 8.41
CA LEU A 320 2.87 -25.37 8.42
C LEU A 320 1.57 -24.77 7.87
N ILE A 321 1.03 -25.32 6.79
CA ILE A 321 -0.28 -24.91 6.26
C ILE A 321 -1.37 -25.16 7.31
N GLU A 322 -1.42 -26.34 7.91
CA GLU A 322 -2.46 -26.68 8.90
C GLU A 322 -2.43 -25.79 10.15
N ILE A 323 -1.25 -25.41 10.65
CA ILE A 323 -1.13 -24.52 11.82
C ILE A 323 -1.28 -23.04 11.46
N SER A 324 -0.98 -22.65 10.22
CA SER A 324 -1.03 -21.24 9.77
C SER A 324 -2.38 -20.87 9.14
N GLN A 325 -3.16 -21.87 8.72
CA GLN A 325 -4.46 -21.67 8.12
C GLN A 325 -5.44 -21.19 9.20
N THR A 326 -5.76 -19.90 9.17
CA THR A 326 -6.68 -19.32 10.16
C THR A 326 -8.12 -19.74 9.90
N ASN A 327 -8.47 -20.12 8.66
CA ASN A 327 -9.85 -20.40 8.24
C ASN A 327 -9.94 -21.50 7.18
N LYS A 328 -11.08 -22.20 7.14
CA LYS A 328 -11.43 -23.02 5.98
C LYS A 328 -11.71 -22.10 4.80
N LEU A 329 -11.03 -22.37 3.69
CA LEU A 329 -11.17 -21.65 2.44
C LEU A 329 -12.45 -22.07 1.72
#